data_AF-A0AAE4KNJ5-F1
#
_entry.id   AF-A0AAE4KNJ5-F1
#
_cell.length_a   1.000
_cell.length_b   1.000
_cell.length_c   1.000
_cell.angle_alpha   90.00
_cell.angle_beta   90.00
_cell.angle_gamma   90.00
#
_symmetry.space_group_name_H-M   'P 1'
#
loop_
_entity.id
_entity.type
_entity.pdbx_description
1 polymer ?
#
loop_
_entity_poly.entity_id
_entity_poly.type
_entity_poly.pdbx_seq_one_letter_code
_entity_poly.pdbx_strand_id
1 'polypeptide(L)'
;MERLSDYIQGERVVRELRYHAPEALEEMLCDLTQPLSMPLERAMGRTIDDNRVPAFKPSEVLMPAMMKTFEVIPDAIAHDELMSLESACNRCEVAGHCWKAMRAGAGIEACRGFCPNAESFMAHGPEEAEAAIE
;
A
#
# COMPACT_ATOMS: atom_id res chain seq x y z
N MET A 1 13.56 17.34 4.18
CA MET A 1 12.90 17.79 5.43
C MET A 1 11.62 18.50 5.03
N GLU A 2 10.46 18.04 5.51
CA GLU A 2 9.16 18.66 5.20
C GLU A 2 9.04 20.04 5.87
N ARG A 3 8.48 21.03 5.16
CA ARG A 3 8.19 22.34 5.75
C ARG A 3 6.98 22.21 6.67
N LEU A 4 7.04 22.88 7.84
CA LEU A 4 5.93 22.85 8.81
C LEU A 4 4.59 23.30 8.20
N SER A 5 4.61 24.27 7.27
CA SER A 5 3.42 24.72 6.54
C SER A 5 2.75 23.58 5.76
N ASP A 6 3.56 22.75 5.11
CA ASP A 6 3.09 21.67 4.25
C ASP A 6 2.49 20.58 5.12
N TYR A 7 3.19 20.22 6.21
CA TYR A 7 2.68 19.30 7.22
C TYR A 7 1.29 19.72 7.72
N ILE A 8 1.15 20.97 8.19
CA ILE A 8 -0.12 21.49 8.72
C ILE A 8 -1.21 21.48 7.65
N GLN A 9 -0.88 21.87 6.41
CA GLN A 9 -1.85 21.90 5.32
C GLN A 9 -2.38 20.51 4.99
N GLY A 10 -1.51 19.51 4.84
CA GLY A 10 -1.89 18.13 4.58
C GLY A 10 -2.77 17.54 5.68
N GLU A 11 -2.32 17.67 6.94
CA GLU A 11 -3.08 17.18 8.11
C GLU A 11 -4.45 17.83 8.21
N ARG A 12 -4.55 19.14 7.95
CA ARG A 12 -5.84 19.84 7.98
C ARG A 12 -6.79 19.28 6.92
N VAL A 13 -6.34 19.12 5.67
CA VAL A 13 -7.20 18.60 4.59
C VAL A 13 -7.69 17.20 4.91
N VAL A 14 -6.81 16.28 5.32
CA VAL A 14 -7.22 14.92 5.66
C VAL A 14 -8.19 14.92 6.84
N ARG A 15 -7.96 15.74 7.87
CA ARG A 15 -8.87 15.86 9.00
C ARG A 15 -10.26 16.33 8.57
N GLU A 16 -10.35 17.37 7.74
CA GLU A 16 -11.65 17.86 7.24
C GLU A 16 -12.37 16.79 6.40
N LEU A 17 -11.64 16.07 5.53
CA LEU A 17 -12.21 14.95 4.77
C LEU A 17 -12.74 13.84 5.70
N ARG A 18 -12.00 13.46 6.74
CA ARG A 18 -12.45 12.44 7.70
C ARG A 18 -13.76 12.80 8.41
N TYR A 19 -13.98 14.08 8.70
CA TYR A 19 -15.19 14.52 9.41
C TYR A 19 -16.37 14.83 8.49
N HIS A 20 -16.10 15.30 7.27
CA HIS A 20 -17.13 15.88 6.41
C HIS A 20 -17.37 15.11 5.12
N ALA A 21 -16.43 14.25 4.69
CA ALA A 21 -16.52 13.44 3.48
C ALA A 21 -15.67 12.16 3.60
N PRO A 22 -15.98 11.27 4.57
CA PRO A 22 -15.17 10.06 4.81
C PRO A 22 -15.15 9.12 3.60
N GLU A 23 -16.24 9.06 2.82
CA GLU A 23 -16.32 8.26 1.59
C GLU A 23 -15.37 8.78 0.51
N ALA A 24 -15.26 10.11 0.38
CA ALA A 24 -14.32 10.72 -0.55
C ALA A 24 -12.86 10.46 -0.14
N LEU A 25 -12.57 10.46 1.17
CA LEU A 25 -11.24 10.09 1.64
C LEU A 25 -10.90 8.64 1.31
N GLU A 26 -11.84 7.72 1.52
CA GLU A 26 -11.68 6.31 1.20
C GLU A 26 -11.44 6.12 -0.31
N GLU A 27 -12.24 6.75 -1.16
CA GLU A 27 -12.07 6.72 -2.62
C GLU A 27 -10.65 7.17 -3.02
N MET A 28 -10.16 8.27 -2.44
CA MET A 28 -8.80 8.78 -2.69
C MET A 28 -7.70 7.83 -2.19
N LEU A 29 -7.96 7.05 -1.13
CA LEU A 29 -7.00 6.05 -0.64
C LEU A 29 -6.97 4.81 -1.54
N CYS A 30 -8.12 4.43 -2.10
CA CYS A 30 -8.27 3.29 -3.00
C CYS A 30 -7.74 3.57 -4.42
N ASP A 31 -7.76 4.83 -4.88
CA ASP A 31 -7.18 5.22 -6.17
C ASP A 31 -5.70 5.62 -6.05
N LEU A 32 -4.81 4.66 -6.32
CA LEU A 32 -3.36 4.88 -6.33
C LEU A 32 -2.87 5.76 -7.49
N THR A 33 -3.72 6.04 -8.48
CA THR A 33 -3.35 6.80 -9.69
C THR A 33 -3.79 8.25 -9.65
N GLN A 34 -4.78 8.58 -8.81
CA GLN A 34 -5.27 9.95 -8.67
C GLN A 34 -4.12 10.90 -8.29
N PRO A 35 -3.90 12.00 -9.02
CA PRO A 35 -2.88 12.98 -8.65
C PRO A 35 -3.17 13.64 -7.31
N LEU A 36 -2.19 13.65 -6.41
CA LEU A 36 -2.28 14.30 -5.11
C LEU A 36 -1.17 15.33 -4.94
N SER A 37 -1.46 16.39 -4.19
CA SER A 37 -0.39 17.28 -3.73
C SER A 37 0.50 16.54 -2.73
N MET A 38 1.81 16.78 -2.78
CA MET A 38 2.78 16.16 -1.86
C MET A 38 2.41 16.28 -0.36
N PRO A 39 1.92 17.43 0.14
CA PRO A 39 1.50 17.54 1.54
C PRO A 39 0.32 16.61 1.88
N LEU A 40 -0.64 16.49 0.96
CA LEU A 40 -1.81 15.63 1.13
C LEU A 40 -1.42 14.16 1.12
N GLU A 41 -0.61 13.73 0.14
CA GLU A 41 -0.14 12.34 0.05
C GLU A 41 0.59 11.89 1.32
N ARG A 42 1.45 12.75 1.89
CA ARG A 42 2.14 12.45 3.16
C ARG A 42 1.17 12.31 4.34
N ALA A 43 0.17 13.17 4.44
CA ALA A 43 -0.83 13.11 5.48
C ALA A 43 -1.74 11.88 5.35
N MET A 44 -2.06 11.47 4.12
CA MET A 44 -2.79 10.23 3.84
C MET A 44 -1.97 9.01 4.27
N GLY A 45 -0.67 8.96 3.92
CA GLY A 45 0.23 7.90 4.40
C GLY A 45 0.23 7.77 5.92
N ARG A 46 0.40 8.88 6.66
CA ARG A 46 0.33 8.86 8.13
C ARG A 46 -1.03 8.41 8.67
N THR A 47 -2.10 8.81 7.99
CA THR A 47 -3.46 8.42 8.35
C THR A 47 -3.69 6.91 8.19
N ILE A 48 -3.07 6.29 7.18
CA ILE A 48 -3.06 4.84 7.01
C ILE A 48 -2.25 4.17 8.14
N ASP A 49 -1.01 4.63 8.37
CA ASP A 49 -0.11 4.08 9.41
C ASP A 49 -0.78 4.12 10.81
N ASP A 50 -1.49 5.22 11.11
CA ASP A 50 -2.22 5.41 12.37
C ASP A 50 -3.58 4.68 12.42
N ASN A 51 -3.94 3.89 11.39
CA ASN A 51 -5.22 3.20 11.25
C ASN A 51 -6.45 4.12 11.47
N ARG A 52 -6.39 5.35 10.93
CA ARG A 52 -7.39 6.40 11.13
C ARG A 52 -8.56 6.36 10.15
N VAL A 53 -8.57 5.41 9.23
CA VAL A 53 -9.63 5.15 8.24
C VAL A 53 -9.95 3.65 8.27
N PRO A 54 -10.85 3.18 9.16
CA PRO A 54 -11.09 1.76 9.39
C PRO A 54 -11.65 0.97 8.19
N ALA A 55 -12.31 1.68 7.27
CA ALA A 55 -12.86 1.13 6.03
C ALA A 55 -11.75 0.75 5.03
N PHE A 56 -10.61 1.44 5.06
CA PHE A 56 -9.49 1.14 4.18
C PHE A 56 -8.82 -0.19 4.59
N LYS A 57 -8.85 -1.18 3.69
CA LYS A 57 -8.14 -2.46 3.86
C LYS A 57 -6.89 -2.49 2.98
N PRO A 58 -5.68 -2.43 3.56
CA PRO A 58 -4.44 -2.56 2.80
C PRO A 58 -4.40 -3.78 1.88
N SER A 59 -4.94 -4.93 2.30
CA SER A 59 -4.95 -6.14 1.46
C SER A 59 -5.80 -6.00 0.20
N GLU A 60 -6.88 -5.21 0.23
CA GLU A 60 -7.79 -5.08 -0.91
C GLU A 60 -7.27 -4.08 -1.96
N VAL A 61 -6.40 -3.15 -1.55
CA VAL A 61 -5.87 -2.09 -2.41
C VAL A 61 -4.40 -2.32 -2.76
N LEU A 62 -3.55 -2.54 -1.75
CA LEU A 62 -2.11 -2.60 -1.93
C LEU A 62 -1.66 -3.95 -2.46
N MET A 63 -2.19 -5.08 -1.96
CA MET A 63 -1.72 -6.40 -2.44
C MET A 63 -1.98 -6.60 -3.93
N PRO A 64 -3.18 -6.30 -4.50
CA PRO A 64 -3.38 -6.39 -5.94
C PRO A 64 -2.45 -5.48 -6.74
N ALA A 65 -2.20 -4.26 -6.25
CA ALA A 65 -1.26 -3.33 -6.88
C ALA A 65 0.18 -3.85 -6.84
N MET A 66 0.60 -4.42 -5.71
CA MET A 66 1.92 -5.05 -5.53
C MET A 66 2.07 -6.25 -6.44
N MET A 67 1.14 -7.20 -6.40
CA MET A 67 1.17 -8.39 -7.24
C MET A 67 1.24 -8.04 -8.74
N LYS A 68 0.46 -7.05 -9.17
CA LYS A 68 0.52 -6.56 -10.55
C LYS A 68 1.87 -5.92 -10.90
N THR A 69 2.42 -5.09 -10.01
CA THR A 69 3.69 -4.37 -10.25
C THR A 69 4.90 -5.30 -10.19
N PHE A 70 4.82 -6.35 -9.38
CA PHE A 70 5.89 -7.32 -9.15
C PHE A 70 5.74 -8.57 -10.01
N GLU A 71 4.73 -8.60 -10.89
CA GLU A 71 4.46 -9.73 -11.79
C GLU A 71 4.22 -11.06 -11.04
N VAL A 72 3.67 -10.98 -9.83
CA VAL A 72 3.28 -12.15 -9.03
C VAL A 72 2.15 -12.90 -9.72
N ILE A 73 2.23 -14.22 -9.76
CA ILE A 73 1.17 -15.11 -10.27
C ILE A 73 0.25 -15.46 -9.10
N PRO A 74 -0.94 -14.85 -8.95
CA PRO A 74 -1.77 -15.05 -7.76
C PRO A 74 -2.29 -16.48 -7.64
N ASP A 75 -2.52 -17.14 -8.78
CA ASP A 75 -2.99 -18.54 -8.84
C ASP A 75 -1.93 -19.55 -8.36
N ALA A 76 -0.67 -19.14 -8.25
CA ALA A 76 0.40 -19.97 -7.68
C ALA A 76 0.42 -19.95 -6.15
N ILE A 77 -0.25 -18.98 -5.53
CA ILE A 77 -0.30 -18.82 -4.07
C ILE A 77 -1.38 -19.73 -3.50
N ALA A 78 -1.02 -20.57 -2.54
CA ALA A 78 -1.99 -21.40 -1.86
C ALA A 78 -3.01 -20.56 -1.08
N HIS A 79 -4.25 -21.03 -0.95
CA HIS A 79 -5.34 -20.26 -0.33
C HIS A 79 -5.06 -19.87 1.13
N ASP A 80 -4.45 -20.76 1.91
CA ASP A 80 -4.05 -20.54 3.30
C ASP A 80 -2.88 -19.55 3.42
N GLU A 81 -1.94 -19.61 2.48
CA GLU A 81 -0.87 -18.62 2.35
C GLU A 81 -1.45 -17.24 2.02
N LEU A 82 -2.36 -17.15 1.05
CA LEU A 82 -3.01 -15.91 0.66
C LEU A 82 -3.74 -15.25 1.84
N MET A 83 -4.54 -16.01 2.60
CA MET A 83 -5.20 -15.49 3.81
C MET A 83 -4.19 -14.98 4.85
N SER A 84 -3.04 -15.64 4.98
CA SER A 84 -1.98 -15.23 5.90
C SER A 84 -1.34 -13.92 5.44
N LEU A 85 -1.08 -13.76 4.13
CA LEU A 85 -0.55 -12.53 3.53
C LEU A 85 -1.53 -11.37 3.66
N GLU A 86 -2.82 -11.58 3.43
CA GLU A 86 -3.86 -10.57 3.63
C GLU A 86 -3.94 -10.11 5.08
N SER A 87 -3.91 -11.06 6.02
CA SER A 87 -3.93 -10.78 7.46
C SER A 87 -2.68 -9.99 7.91
N ALA A 88 -1.51 -10.32 7.35
CA ALA A 88 -0.28 -9.58 7.60
C ALA A 88 -0.35 -8.15 7.03
N CYS A 89 -0.86 -8.00 5.79
CA CYS A 89 -0.99 -6.70 5.13
C CYS A 89 -1.94 -5.77 5.89
N ASN A 90 -3.09 -6.27 6.33
CA ASN A 90 -4.10 -5.49 7.06
C ASN A 90 -3.67 -5.06 8.47
N ARG A 91 -2.61 -5.66 9.02
CA ARG A 91 -2.04 -5.31 10.33
C ARG A 91 -0.71 -4.57 10.22
N CYS A 92 -0.27 -4.25 9.01
CA CYS A 92 1.04 -3.64 8.77
C CYS A 92 1.07 -2.18 9.26
N GLU A 93 1.93 -1.89 10.25
CA GLU A 93 2.09 -0.56 10.85
C GLU A 93 2.75 0.47 9.91
N VAL A 94 3.30 0.01 8.79
CA VAL A 94 3.94 0.85 7.75
C VAL A 94 3.17 0.79 6.42
N ALA A 95 1.89 0.41 6.44
CA ALA A 95 1.06 0.32 5.24
C ALA A 95 0.94 1.66 4.49
N GLY A 96 1.02 2.79 5.16
CA GLY A 96 1.08 4.12 4.56
C GLY A 96 2.39 4.41 3.84
N HIS A 97 3.51 3.83 4.29
CA HIS A 97 4.75 3.83 3.52
C HIS A 97 4.62 2.99 2.25
N CYS A 98 4.04 1.78 2.35
CA CYS A 98 3.74 0.93 1.20
C CYS A 98 2.82 1.64 0.19
N TRP A 99 1.75 2.28 0.66
CA TRP A 99 0.82 3.03 -0.19
C TRP A 99 1.53 4.12 -1.01
N LYS A 100 2.41 4.91 -0.38
CA LYS A 100 3.22 5.91 -1.11
C LYS A 100 4.18 5.26 -2.12
N ALA A 101 4.81 4.16 -1.74
CA ALA A 101 5.72 3.43 -2.63
C ALA A 101 4.97 2.92 -3.88
N MET A 102 3.79 2.33 -3.70
CA MET A 102 2.97 1.86 -4.81
C MET A 102 2.48 2.99 -5.71
N ARG A 103 2.07 4.14 -5.14
CA ARG A 103 1.74 5.35 -5.91
C ARG A 103 2.92 5.86 -6.75
N ALA A 104 4.14 5.70 -6.25
CA ALA A 104 5.37 6.05 -6.95
C ALA A 104 5.83 4.98 -7.97
N GLY A 105 5.11 3.86 -8.10
CA GLY A 105 5.50 2.74 -8.97
C GLY A 105 6.74 2.00 -8.49
N ALA A 106 6.97 1.95 -7.17
CA ALA A 106 8.10 1.23 -6.60
C ALA A 106 7.99 -0.28 -6.88
N GLY A 107 9.10 -0.88 -7.33
CA GLY A 107 9.22 -2.33 -7.52
C GLY A 107 9.54 -3.07 -6.22
N ILE A 108 9.59 -4.40 -6.32
CA ILE A 108 9.68 -5.30 -5.17
C ILE A 108 10.95 -5.11 -4.33
N GLU A 109 12.09 -4.79 -4.97
CA GLU A 109 13.36 -4.51 -4.29
C GLU A 109 13.29 -3.29 -3.35
N ALA A 110 12.56 -2.24 -3.76
CA ALA A 110 12.36 -1.08 -2.91
C ALA A 110 11.46 -1.42 -1.71
N CYS A 111 10.49 -2.32 -1.91
CA CYS A 111 9.56 -2.77 -0.86
C CYS A 111 10.17 -3.78 0.10
N ARG A 112 11.19 -4.54 -0.31
CA ARG A 112 11.87 -5.57 0.50
C ARG A 112 12.37 -5.05 1.85
N GLY A 113 12.81 -3.80 1.90
CA GLY A 113 13.35 -3.19 3.12
C GLY A 113 12.34 -2.94 4.23
N PHE A 114 11.03 -3.03 3.95
CA PHE A 114 9.99 -2.70 4.93
C PHE A 114 8.72 -3.57 4.85
N CYS A 115 8.44 -4.23 3.73
CA CYS A 115 7.21 -5.00 3.56
C CYS A 115 7.39 -6.44 4.06
N PRO A 116 6.56 -6.90 5.01
CA PRO A 116 6.65 -8.27 5.53
C PRO A 116 6.25 -9.34 4.49
N ASN A 117 5.50 -8.99 3.46
CA ASN A 117 5.06 -9.92 2.40
C ASN A 117 6.00 -9.94 1.19
N ALA A 118 7.07 -9.12 1.18
CA ALA A 118 7.91 -8.97 0.01
C ALA A 118 8.59 -10.28 -0.41
N GLU A 119 9.11 -11.06 0.54
CA GLU A 119 9.78 -12.34 0.24
C GLU A 119 8.80 -13.36 -0.36
N SER A 120 7.57 -13.45 0.17
CA SER A 120 6.54 -14.30 -0.42
C SER A 120 6.18 -13.87 -1.84
N PHE A 121 6.04 -12.56 -2.09
CA PHE A 121 5.80 -12.09 -3.45
C PHE A 121 6.96 -12.37 -4.41
N MET A 122 8.21 -12.32 -3.94
CA MET A 122 9.37 -12.69 -4.76
C MET A 122 9.33 -14.17 -5.17
N ALA A 123 8.98 -15.07 -4.25
CA ALA A 123 8.88 -16.51 -4.52
C ALA A 123 7.80 -16.85 -5.57
N HIS A 124 6.75 -16.04 -5.68
CA HIS A 124 5.65 -16.25 -6.64
C HIS A 124 5.77 -15.37 -7.91
N GLY A 125 6.93 -14.75 -8.13
CA GLY A 125 7.23 -13.95 -9.32
C GLY A 125 7.80 -14.79 -10.50
N PRO A 126 8.09 -14.14 -11.64
CA PRO A 126 8.50 -14.83 -12.86
C PRO A 126 9.88 -15.52 -12.79
N GLU A 127 10.75 -15.15 -11.84
CA GLU A 127 12.12 -15.68 -11.74
C GLU A 127 12.20 -17.17 -11.30
N GLU A 128 11.14 -17.75 -10.72
CA GLU A 128 11.10 -19.20 -10.42
C GLU A 128 10.50 -20.06 -11.54
N ALA A 129 9.77 -19.48 -12.51
CA ALA A 129 9.23 -20.25 -13.63
C ALA A 129 10.34 -20.81 -14.55
N GLU A 130 11.53 -20.20 -14.54
CA GLU A 130 12.70 -20.65 -15.32
C GLU A 130 13.57 -21.67 -14.55
N ALA A 131 13.55 -21.66 -13.21
CA ALA A 131 14.33 -22.58 -12.37
C ALA A 131 13.67 -23.96 -12.17
N ALA A 132 12.37 -24.10 -12.46
CA ALA A 132 11.63 -25.36 -12.38
C ALA A 132 11.71 -26.24 -13.65
N ILE A 133 12.49 -25.84 -14.66
CA ILE A 133 12.60 -26.52 -15.97
C ILE A 133 13.97 -27.23 -16.17
N GLU A 134 14.92 -27.13 -15.25
CA GLU A 134 16.19 -27.91 -15.31
C GLU A 134 16.18 -29.22 -14.49
#